data_AF-A0A1E4IS52-F1
#
_entry.id   AF-A0A1E4IS52-F1
#
_cell.length_a   1.000
_cell.length_b   1.000
_cell.length_c   1.000
_cell.angle_alpha   90.00
_cell.angle_beta   90.00
_cell.angle_gamma   90.00
#
_symmetry.space_group_name_H-M   'P 1'
#
loop_
_entity.id
_entity.type
_entity.pdbx_description
1 polymer ?
#
loop_
_entity_poly.entity_id
_entity_poly.type
_entity_poly.pdbx_seq_one_letter_code
_entity_poly.pdbx_strand_id
1 'polypeptide(L)'
;MLVLCLSSLGAGAAAPTDPGRLFFTPLQRAQLEAARARNAAPSGPGSPADNGPAPLRYDGAVIRSDGRTTRWVDGKAQRDGSAVSGLKPGQIRANGRVYEPYQVLRPLPPEPGTKDPAP
;
A
#
# COMPACT_ATOMS: atom_id res chain seq x y z
N MET A 1 3.50 -28.27 48.79
CA MET A 1 2.19 -28.45 48.13
C MET A 1 2.12 -27.46 46.98
N LEU A 2 2.27 -27.95 45.75
CA LEU A 2 2.45 -27.16 44.53
C LEU A 2 1.06 -26.78 43.98
N VAL A 3 0.75 -25.49 43.92
CA VAL A 3 -0.51 -24.98 43.35
C VAL A 3 -0.42 -25.02 41.83
N LEU A 4 -1.25 -25.88 41.24
CA LEU A 4 -1.42 -26.05 39.81
C LEU A 4 -2.55 -25.12 39.33
N CYS A 5 -2.23 -24.02 38.66
CA CYS A 5 -3.20 -23.27 37.86
C CYS A 5 -2.74 -23.32 36.40
N LEU A 6 -3.13 -24.42 35.75
CA LEU A 6 -2.79 -24.73 34.37
C LEU A 6 -3.59 -23.84 33.41
N SER A 7 -2.82 -23.17 32.58
CA SER A 7 -3.15 -22.25 31.50
C SER A 7 -4.28 -22.66 30.56
N SER A 8 -4.98 -21.63 30.08
CA SER A 8 -5.53 -21.48 28.72
C SER A 8 -6.56 -22.51 28.24
N LEU A 9 -7.82 -22.26 28.55
CA LEU A 9 -8.95 -22.79 27.79
C LEU A 9 -9.26 -21.85 26.62
N GLY A 10 -8.55 -22.07 25.51
CA GLY A 10 -8.84 -21.46 24.21
C GLY A 10 -9.00 -22.57 23.19
N ALA A 11 -10.11 -23.31 23.24
CA ALA A 11 -10.48 -24.28 22.22
C ALA A 11 -10.83 -23.53 20.92
N GLY A 12 -9.81 -23.15 20.15
CA GLY A 12 -9.98 -22.64 18.80
C GLY A 12 -10.36 -23.78 17.87
N ALA A 13 -11.63 -23.85 17.51
CA ALA A 13 -12.19 -24.83 16.60
C ALA A 13 -11.34 -24.97 15.33
N ALA A 14 -10.78 -26.16 15.12
CA ALA A 14 -10.28 -26.58 13.83
C ALA A 14 -11.47 -26.65 12.86
N ALA A 15 -11.49 -25.79 11.85
CA ALA A 15 -12.46 -25.84 10.75
C ALA A 15 -11.76 -26.26 9.45
N PRO A 16 -12.42 -27.06 8.59
CA PRO A 16 -11.82 -27.69 7.43
C PRO A 16 -11.40 -26.69 6.35
N THR A 17 -10.35 -27.07 5.65
CA THR A 17 -9.74 -26.48 4.48
C THR A 17 -10.70 -26.42 3.27
N ASP A 18 -11.38 -25.31 3.07
CA ASP A 18 -11.85 -24.86 1.75
C ASP A 18 -11.14 -23.53 1.41
N PRO A 19 -10.13 -23.52 0.51
CA PRO A 19 -9.36 -22.32 0.18
C PRO A 19 -10.20 -21.22 -0.49
N GLY A 20 -11.48 -21.47 -0.81
CA GLY A 20 -12.36 -20.53 -1.49
C GLY A 20 -13.11 -19.53 -0.59
N ARG A 21 -13.34 -19.84 0.70
CA ARG A 21 -14.11 -18.97 1.61
C ARG A 21 -13.27 -18.44 2.77
N LEU A 22 -12.90 -17.16 2.67
CA LEU A 22 -12.13 -16.47 3.72
C LEU A 22 -12.97 -16.16 4.99
N PHE A 23 -14.30 -16.16 4.88
CA PHE A 23 -15.21 -15.86 5.99
C PHE A 23 -16.40 -16.81 5.99
N PHE A 24 -16.74 -17.34 7.16
CA PHE A 24 -17.84 -18.30 7.33
C PHE A 24 -19.05 -17.68 8.05
N THR A 25 -18.93 -16.45 8.55
CA THR A 25 -20.04 -15.70 9.16
C THR A 25 -20.06 -14.22 8.72
N PRO A 26 -21.25 -13.56 8.69
CA PRO A 26 -21.34 -12.12 8.42
C PRO A 26 -20.57 -11.26 9.43
N LEU A 27 -20.54 -11.68 10.69
CA LEU A 27 -19.83 -10.96 11.78
C LEU A 27 -18.32 -10.92 11.53
N GLN A 28 -17.71 -12.03 11.11
CA GLN A 28 -16.28 -12.12 10.80
C GLN A 28 -15.90 -11.17 9.67
N ARG A 29 -16.76 -11.04 8.65
CA ARG A 29 -16.57 -10.07 7.56
C ARG A 29 -16.65 -8.62 8.05
N ALA A 30 -17.63 -8.30 8.89
CA ALA A 30 -17.79 -6.95 9.44
C ALA A 30 -16.59 -6.52 10.27
N GLN A 31 -15.99 -7.44 11.04
CA GLN A 31 -14.78 -7.19 11.82
C GLN A 31 -13.57 -6.87 10.93
N LEU A 32 -13.38 -7.61 9.83
CA LEU A 32 -12.30 -7.31 8.87
C LEU A 32 -12.49 -5.93 8.22
N GLU A 33 -13.69 -5.63 7.74
CA GLU A 33 -13.97 -4.32 7.11
C GLU A 33 -13.75 -3.17 8.10
N ALA A 34 -14.17 -3.33 9.36
CA ALA A 34 -13.89 -2.35 10.42
C ALA A 34 -12.38 -2.19 10.69
N ALA A 35 -11.62 -3.28 10.70
CA ALA A 35 -10.16 -3.23 10.85
C ALA A 35 -9.50 -2.53 9.64
N ARG A 36 -9.96 -2.78 8.42
CA ARG A 36 -9.47 -2.11 7.20
C ARG A 36 -9.75 -0.61 7.23
N ALA A 37 -10.94 -0.19 7.66
CA ALA A 37 -11.27 1.23 7.77
C ALA A 37 -10.35 1.95 8.78
N ARG A 38 -9.97 1.29 9.88
CA ARG A 38 -9.02 1.82 10.87
C ARG A 38 -7.58 1.85 10.36
N ASN A 39 -7.21 0.85 9.57
CA ASN A 39 -5.86 0.69 9.01
C ASN A 39 -5.72 1.28 7.60
N ALA A 40 -6.68 2.08 7.14
CA ALA A 40 -6.52 2.89 5.94
C ALA A 40 -5.41 3.90 6.24
N ALA A 41 -4.17 3.52 5.92
CA ALA A 41 -3.02 4.38 6.12
C ALA A 41 -3.31 5.71 5.41
N PRO A 42 -3.08 6.86 6.08
CA PRO A 42 -2.93 8.09 5.32
C PRO A 42 -1.85 7.83 4.28
N SER A 43 -2.13 8.14 3.01
CA SER A 43 -1.14 8.10 1.93
C SER A 43 0.16 8.68 2.47
N GLY A 44 1.17 7.84 2.63
CA GLY A 44 2.34 8.13 3.45
C GLY A 44 3.02 9.42 3.02
N PRO A 45 3.60 10.18 3.97
CA PRO A 45 4.29 11.42 3.65
C PRO A 45 5.50 11.14 2.75
N GLY A 46 5.68 12.00 1.76
CA GLY A 46 6.77 11.96 0.81
C GLY A 46 8.15 12.02 1.47
N SER A 47 9.11 11.40 0.78
CA SER A 47 10.55 11.60 0.90
C SER A 47 10.89 13.11 0.96
N PRO A 48 11.98 13.53 1.63
CA PRO A 48 12.22 14.94 1.93
C PRO A 48 12.35 15.76 0.63
N ALA A 49 11.55 16.83 0.60
CA ALA A 49 11.58 18.00 -0.27
C ALA A 49 12.60 17.99 -1.43
N ASP A 50 12.19 17.38 -2.54
CA ASP A 50 12.63 17.80 -3.86
C ASP A 50 11.52 18.71 -4.40
N ASN A 51 11.84 19.90 -4.93
CA ASN A 51 10.87 20.93 -5.35
C ASN A 51 10.01 20.54 -6.58
N GLY A 52 9.94 19.24 -6.90
CA GLY A 52 9.14 18.68 -7.97
C GLY A 52 7.73 18.27 -7.52
N PRO A 53 6.84 17.96 -8.49
CA PRO A 53 5.55 17.36 -8.17
C PRO A 53 5.76 16.04 -7.41
N ALA A 54 4.89 15.79 -6.42
CA ALA A 54 4.95 14.59 -5.60
C ALA A 54 4.98 13.32 -6.47
N PRO A 55 5.76 12.28 -6.08
CA PRO A 55 5.75 10.99 -6.76
C PRO A 55 4.35 10.43 -6.91
N LEU A 56 4.03 9.93 -8.10
CA LEU A 56 2.73 9.34 -8.43
C LEU A 56 2.92 7.87 -8.82
N ARG A 57 2.30 6.95 -8.07
CA ARG A 57 2.32 5.51 -8.36
C ARG A 57 1.00 5.05 -8.97
N TYR A 58 1.07 4.40 -10.12
CA TYR A 58 -0.09 3.76 -10.71
C TYR A 58 -0.21 2.31 -10.21
N ASP A 59 -1.14 2.03 -9.30
CA ASP A 59 -1.30 0.68 -8.73
C ASP A 59 -2.00 -0.28 -9.71
N GLY A 60 -2.91 0.24 -10.53
CA GLY A 60 -3.63 -0.54 -11.55
C GLY A 60 -5.05 -0.06 -11.80
N ALA A 61 -5.87 -0.88 -12.48
CA ALA A 61 -7.25 -0.53 -12.79
C ALA A 61 -8.19 -1.73 -12.65
N VAL A 62 -9.43 -1.43 -12.29
CA VAL A 62 -10.57 -2.36 -12.32
C VAL A 62 -11.53 -1.87 -13.39
N ILE A 63 -11.82 -2.74 -14.36
CA ILE A 63 -12.83 -2.51 -15.39
C ILE A 63 -14.06 -3.33 -15.03
N ARG A 64 -15.18 -2.64 -14.83
CA ARG A 64 -16.46 -3.27 -14.54
C ARG A 64 -17.10 -3.72 -15.86
N SER A 65 -17.99 -4.73 -15.79
CA SER A 65 -18.68 -5.29 -16.96
C SER A 65 -19.48 -4.26 -17.77
N ASP A 66 -19.89 -3.14 -17.16
CA ASP A 66 -20.53 -2.00 -17.83
C ASP A 66 -19.54 -1.04 -18.52
N GLY A 67 -18.26 -1.42 -18.61
CA GLY A 67 -17.19 -0.63 -19.23
C GLY A 67 -16.62 0.47 -18.34
N ARG A 68 -17.18 0.74 -17.16
CA ARG A 68 -16.63 1.76 -16.26
C ARG A 68 -15.30 1.32 -15.68
N THR A 69 -14.32 2.20 -15.75
CA THR A 69 -12.96 1.94 -15.24
C THR A 69 -12.70 2.76 -13.99
N THR A 70 -12.18 2.10 -12.95
CA THR A 70 -11.65 2.75 -11.75
C THR A 70 -10.16 2.45 -11.67
N ARG A 71 -9.35 3.50 -11.65
CA ARG A 71 -7.89 3.43 -11.54
C ARG A 71 -7.50 3.63 -10.09
N TRP A 72 -6.45 2.97 -9.66
CA TRP A 72 -5.88 3.11 -8.32
C TRP A 72 -4.54 3.83 -8.44
N VAL A 73 -4.46 4.99 -7.81
CA VAL A 73 -3.28 5.86 -7.81
C VAL A 73 -2.94 6.19 -6.37
N ASP A 74 -1.74 5.85 -5.94
CA ASP A 74 -1.29 5.98 -4.54
C ASP A 74 -2.30 5.42 -3.53
N GLY A 75 -2.91 4.28 -3.87
CA GLY A 75 -3.93 3.61 -3.06
C GLY A 75 -5.32 4.25 -3.09
N LYS A 76 -5.54 5.31 -3.89
CA LYS A 76 -6.82 6.00 -4.02
C LYS A 76 -7.53 5.64 -5.32
N ALA A 77 -8.82 5.35 -5.22
CA ALA A 77 -9.67 5.14 -6.37
C ALA A 77 -9.94 6.46 -7.13
N GLN A 78 -9.61 6.49 -8.41
CA GLN A 78 -9.80 7.61 -9.33
C GLN A 78 -10.55 7.16 -10.58
N ARG A 79 -11.49 7.99 -11.06
CA ARG A 79 -12.21 7.74 -12.33
C ARG A 79 -11.53 8.42 -13.51
N ASP A 80 -10.89 9.56 -13.26
CA ASP A 80 -10.05 10.22 -14.26
C ASP A 80 -8.78 9.36 -14.54
N GLY A 81 -8.31 9.40 -15.77
CA GLY A 81 -7.09 8.70 -16.22
C GLY A 81 -5.95 9.63 -16.59
N SER A 82 -6.16 10.94 -16.59
CA SER A 82 -5.17 11.95 -16.99
C SER A 82 -3.85 11.79 -16.22
N ALA A 83 -3.94 11.60 -14.90
CA ALA A 83 -2.80 11.51 -14.00
C ALA A 83 -1.87 10.31 -14.27
N VAL A 84 -2.41 9.21 -14.81
CA VAL A 84 -1.65 7.98 -15.11
C VAL A 84 -1.46 7.72 -16.61
N SER A 85 -1.70 8.73 -17.45
CA SER A 85 -1.50 8.60 -18.89
C SER A 85 -0.06 8.19 -19.20
N GLY A 86 0.10 7.09 -19.94
CA GLY A 86 1.41 6.51 -20.30
C GLY A 86 2.13 5.73 -19.19
N LEU A 87 1.52 5.57 -18.00
CA LEU A 87 2.05 4.68 -16.96
C LEU A 87 1.44 3.27 -17.08
N LYS A 88 2.28 2.26 -16.90
CA LYS A 88 1.84 0.87 -16.70
C LYS A 88 1.56 0.62 -15.22
N PRO A 89 0.67 -0.33 -14.86
CA PRO A 89 0.50 -0.73 -13.47
C PRO A 89 1.83 -1.12 -12.82
N GLY A 90 2.06 -0.63 -11.62
CA GLY A 90 3.31 -0.77 -10.85
C GLY A 90 4.37 0.29 -11.14
N GLN A 91 4.24 1.09 -12.21
CA GLN A 91 5.20 2.16 -12.50
C GLN A 91 4.95 3.40 -11.64
N ILE A 92 6.04 4.13 -11.38
CA ILE A 92 6.03 5.38 -10.61
C ILE A 92 6.53 6.50 -11.50
N ARG A 93 5.82 7.64 -11.52
CA ARG A 93 6.33 8.89 -12.09
C ARG A 93 6.83 9.79 -10.97
N ALA A 94 8.11 10.14 -11.00
CA ALA A 94 8.72 11.07 -10.05
C ALA A 94 9.83 11.84 -10.75
N ASN A 95 10.05 13.10 -10.39
CA ASN A 95 11.16 13.92 -10.91
C ASN A 95 11.25 13.92 -12.45
N GLY A 96 10.09 13.91 -13.14
CA GLY A 96 9.99 13.86 -14.60
C GLY A 96 10.37 12.53 -15.25
N ARG A 97 10.67 11.49 -14.47
CA ARG A 97 11.07 10.16 -14.94
C ARG A 97 10.01 9.11 -14.60
N VAL A 98 9.99 8.03 -15.36
CA VAL A 98 9.18 6.83 -15.09
C VAL A 98 10.11 5.74 -14.59
N TYR A 99 9.78 5.20 -13.43
CA TYR A 99 10.51 4.13 -12.76
C TYR A 99 9.76 2.82 -12.93
N GLU A 100 10.49 1.77 -13.23
CA GLU A 100 9.95 0.40 -13.22
C GLU A 100 9.65 -0.06 -11.79
N PRO A 101 8.72 -1.01 -11.58
CA PRO A 101 8.33 -1.46 -10.24
C PRO A 101 9.49 -1.89 -9.33
N TYR A 102 10.57 -2.41 -9.94
CA TYR A 102 11.77 -2.89 -9.23
C TYR A 102 12.84 -1.80 -9.03
N GLN A 103 12.69 -0.65 -9.69
CA GLN A 103 13.54 0.51 -9.47
C GLN A 103 13.01 1.24 -8.25
N VAL A 104 13.35 0.73 -7.06
CA VAL A 104 13.09 1.43 -5.81
C VAL A 104 13.69 2.83 -5.95
N LEU A 105 12.86 3.87 -5.76
CA LEU A 105 13.30 5.25 -5.63
C LEU A 105 14.39 5.29 -4.55
N ARG A 106 15.65 5.18 -4.94
CA ARG A 106 16.77 5.40 -4.02
C ARG A 106 16.79 6.89 -3.74
N PRO A 107 16.79 7.31 -2.46
CA PRO A 107 17.15 8.68 -2.12
C PRO A 107 18.46 9.02 -2.83
N LEU A 108 18.46 10.12 -3.59
CA LEU A 108 19.70 10.62 -4.19
C LEU A 108 20.67 10.85 -3.03
N PRO A 109 21.87 10.24 -3.04
CA PRO A 109 22.89 10.56 -2.04
C PRO A 109 23.07 12.08 -2.02
N PRO A 110 23.21 12.72 -0.84
CA PRO A 110 23.57 14.12 -0.81
C PRO A 110 24.83 14.30 -1.66
N GLU A 111 24.77 15.22 -2.63
CA GLU A 111 25.93 15.61 -3.42
C GLU A 111 27.13 15.77 -2.49
N PRO A 112 28.31 15.18 -2.80
CA PRO A 112 29.47 15.27 -1.93
C PRO A 112 29.76 16.74 -1.70
N GLY A 113 29.47 17.18 -0.47
CA GLY A 113 29.59 18.56 -0.05
C GLY A 113 30.94 19.08 -0.48
N THR A 114 30.92 20.19 -1.22
CA THR A 114 32.10 20.99 -1.50
C THR A 114 32.77 21.22 -0.15
N LYS A 115 33.93 20.60 0.03
CA LYS A 115 34.75 20.75 1.23
C LYS A 115 35.04 22.24 1.38
N ASP A 116 34.39 22.90 2.32
CA ASP A 116 34.77 24.24 2.74
C ASP A 116 36.27 24.19 3.12
N PRO A 117 37.11 25.10 2.59
CA PRO A 117 38.51 25.13 2.95
C PRO A 117 38.59 25.51 4.43
N ALA A 118 39.19 24.62 5.23
CA ALA A 118 39.44 24.86 6.65
C ALA A 118 40.37 26.08 6.83
N PRO A 119 40.18 26.87 7.91
CA PRO A 119 40.96 28.07 8.19
C PRO A 119 42.43 27.79 8.54
#